data_AF-A0A0F9CCC8-F1
#
_entry.id   AF-A0A0F9CCC8-F1
#
_cell.length_a   1.000
_cell.length_b   1.000
_cell.length_c   1.000
_cell.angle_alpha   90.00
_cell.angle_beta   90.00
_cell.angle_gamma   90.00
#
_symmetry.space_group_name_H-M   'P 1'
#
loop_
_entity.id
_entity.type
_entity.pdbx_description
1 polymer ?
#
loop_
_entity_poly.entity_id
_entity_poly.type
_entity_poly.pdbx_seq_one_letter_code
_entity_poly.pdbx_strand_id
1 'polypeptide(L)'
;ENAGPGLREVCEAIGIPPILHLGACVDNTRILTIVSAMAAEGGLSDEIGGMPAVGVAPEWMSEKAIAIGCYFAASGVPCIFGGDSPVGASKEVTRIMTDVWMERFRGSLAFEPDPEKMLQWCFDTIDAARDALKLRKYEPGKFGTEKVLMDMAARREIEAGHGAVPHKGVGDNS
;
A
#
# COMPACT_ATOMS: atom_id res chain seq x y z
N GLU A 1 15.27 -11.55 -11.88
CA GLU A 1 15.96 -10.71 -12.89
C GLU A 1 15.35 -9.31 -13.04
N ASN A 2 14.02 -9.14 -13.03
CA ASN A 2 13.36 -7.84 -13.28
C ASN A 2 13.21 -6.89 -12.06
N ALA A 3 13.42 -7.37 -10.83
CA ALA A 3 13.35 -6.51 -9.64
C ALA A 3 14.63 -5.67 -9.51
N GLY A 4 14.48 -4.38 -9.17
CA GLY A 4 15.62 -3.53 -8.80
C GLY A 4 16.39 -4.10 -7.60
N PRO A 5 17.65 -3.69 -7.37
CA PRO A 5 18.52 -4.41 -6.44
C PRO A 5 18.01 -4.39 -4.98
N GLY A 6 17.32 -3.33 -4.55
CA GLY A 6 16.76 -3.24 -3.20
C GLY A 6 15.61 -4.22 -2.94
N LEU A 7 14.63 -4.28 -3.85
CA LEU A 7 13.55 -5.27 -3.74
C LEU A 7 14.10 -6.70 -3.87
N ARG A 8 15.09 -6.91 -4.73
CA ARG A 8 15.73 -8.21 -4.93
C ARG A 8 16.39 -8.72 -3.66
N GLU A 9 17.16 -7.88 -2.98
CA GLU A 9 17.81 -8.22 -1.71
C GLU A 9 16.77 -8.66 -0.66
N VAL A 10 15.68 -7.91 -0.51
CA VAL A 10 14.59 -8.26 0.43
C VAL A 10 13.95 -9.61 0.05
N CYS A 11 13.63 -9.80 -1.23
CA CYS A 11 13.03 -11.04 -1.74
C CYS A 11 13.93 -12.27 -1.54
N GLU A 12 15.24 -12.14 -1.80
CA GLU A 12 16.22 -13.21 -1.62
C GLU A 12 16.42 -13.54 -0.14
N ALA A 13 16.48 -12.52 0.73
CA ALA A 13 16.66 -12.71 2.16
C ALA A 13 15.52 -13.51 2.83
N ILE A 14 14.28 -13.34 2.36
CA ILE A 14 13.10 -14.04 2.93
C ILE A 14 12.55 -15.15 2.03
N GLY A 15 13.18 -15.41 0.88
CA GLY A 15 12.84 -16.52 -0.01
C GLY A 15 11.49 -16.37 -0.73
N ILE A 16 11.11 -15.15 -1.12
CA ILE A 16 9.83 -14.88 -1.81
C ILE A 16 10.04 -14.29 -3.22
N PRO A 17 9.06 -14.45 -4.14
CA PRO A 17 9.10 -13.74 -5.41
C PRO A 17 8.79 -12.23 -5.24
N PRO A 18 9.22 -11.37 -6.18
CA PRO A 18 8.95 -9.92 -6.14
C PRO A 18 7.48 -9.56 -6.43
N ILE A 19 6.68 -10.51 -6.92
CA ILE A 19 5.24 -10.36 -7.13
C ILE A 19 4.55 -11.46 -6.32
N LEU A 20 3.73 -11.05 -5.36
CA LEU A 20 2.95 -11.95 -4.52
C LEU A 20 1.52 -12.03 -5.06
N HIS A 21 1.15 -13.19 -5.61
CA HIS A 21 -0.22 -13.41 -6.08
C HIS A 21 -1.16 -13.63 -4.89
N LEU A 22 -2.15 -12.75 -4.72
CA LEU A 22 -3.07 -12.80 -3.58
C LEU A 22 -4.43 -13.44 -3.90
N GLY A 23 -4.69 -13.80 -5.16
CA GLY A 23 -5.86 -14.54 -5.60
C GLY A 23 -6.76 -13.78 -6.59
N ALA A 24 -8.07 -13.99 -6.47
CA ALA A 24 -9.08 -13.45 -7.38
C ALA A 24 -9.51 -12.01 -6.99
N CYS A 25 -10.41 -11.40 -7.77
CA CYS A 25 -10.88 -10.02 -7.52
C CYS A 25 -11.49 -9.81 -6.12
N VAL A 26 -12.12 -10.85 -5.56
CA VAL A 26 -12.67 -10.82 -4.19
C VAL A 26 -11.57 -10.84 -3.13
N ASP A 27 -10.39 -11.38 -3.47
CA ASP A 27 -9.23 -11.45 -2.59
C ASP A 27 -8.47 -10.12 -2.52
N ASN A 28 -8.84 -9.09 -3.28
CA ASN A 28 -8.36 -7.72 -3.06
C ASN A 28 -8.66 -7.24 -1.63
N THR A 29 -9.70 -7.78 -0.98
CA THR A 29 -9.95 -7.55 0.45
C THR A 29 -8.78 -7.99 1.34
N ARG A 30 -8.01 -9.01 0.94
CA ARG A 30 -6.80 -9.43 1.67
C ARG A 30 -5.72 -8.37 1.65
N ILE A 31 -5.63 -7.56 0.60
CA ILE A 31 -4.69 -6.43 0.54
C ILE A 31 -5.01 -5.44 1.66
N LEU A 32 -6.29 -5.12 1.86
CA LEU A 32 -6.68 -4.25 2.97
C LEU A 32 -6.41 -4.88 4.33
N THR A 33 -6.59 -6.20 4.49
CA THR A 33 -6.19 -6.90 5.72
C THR A 33 -4.69 -6.78 5.96
N ILE A 34 -3.86 -6.97 4.93
CA ILE A 34 -2.40 -6.84 5.02
C ILE A 34 -2.01 -5.42 5.42
N VAL A 35 -2.53 -4.41 4.73
CA VAL A 35 -2.18 -3.00 5.01
C VAL A 35 -2.70 -2.57 6.39
N SER A 36 -3.85 -3.09 6.83
CA SER A 36 -4.34 -2.89 8.21
C SER A 36 -3.40 -3.49 9.25
N ALA A 37 -2.89 -4.70 9.02
CA ALA A 37 -1.90 -5.31 9.91
C ALA A 37 -0.57 -4.53 9.91
N MET A 38 -0.14 -4.03 8.74
CA MET A 38 1.03 -3.16 8.65
C MET A 38 0.84 -1.84 9.43
N ALA A 39 -0.37 -1.30 9.45
CA ALA A 39 -0.68 -0.10 10.24
C ALA A 39 -0.70 -0.39 11.75
N ALA A 40 -1.27 -1.53 12.14
CA ALA A 40 -1.37 -1.93 13.54
C ALA A 40 -0.02 -2.35 14.16
N GLU A 41 0.85 -3.01 13.38
CA GLU A 41 2.04 -3.70 13.90
C GLU A 41 3.34 -3.32 13.20
N GLY A 42 3.27 -2.78 11.98
CA GLY A 42 4.44 -2.54 11.13
C GLY A 42 5.26 -1.29 11.48
N GLY A 43 4.67 -0.34 12.21
CA GLY A 43 5.36 0.86 12.71
C GLY A 43 5.78 1.87 11.64
N LEU A 44 5.35 1.69 10.38
CA LEU A 44 5.66 2.61 9.28
C LEU A 44 4.69 3.80 9.23
N SER A 45 3.42 3.55 9.50
CA SER A 45 2.33 4.53 9.62
C SER A 45 1.27 3.92 10.55
N ASP A 46 0.59 4.75 11.34
CA ASP A 46 -0.44 4.29 12.28
C ASP A 46 -1.80 4.04 11.59
N GLU A 47 -1.92 4.41 10.32
CA GLU A 47 -3.14 4.27 9.51
C GLU A 47 -2.83 3.84 8.07
N ILE A 48 -3.82 3.24 7.39
CA ILE A 48 -3.72 2.83 5.99
C ILE A 48 -3.36 4.02 5.09
N GLY A 49 -4.02 5.17 5.29
CA GLY A 49 -3.84 6.37 4.47
C GLY A 49 -2.46 7.02 4.54
N GLY A 50 -1.62 6.66 5.52
CA GLY A 50 -0.23 7.10 5.57
C GLY A 50 0.74 6.13 4.89
N MET A 51 0.29 4.94 4.48
CA MET A 51 1.16 3.94 3.87
C MET A 51 1.55 4.36 2.44
N PRO A 52 2.83 4.18 2.05
CA PRO A 52 3.29 4.44 0.69
C PRO A 52 2.84 3.30 -0.25
N ALA A 53 1.54 3.28 -0.58
CA ALA A 53 0.89 2.24 -1.36
C ALA A 53 -0.09 2.84 -2.38
N VAL A 54 -0.24 2.18 -3.53
CA VAL A 54 -1.20 2.55 -4.58
C VAL A 54 -1.89 1.31 -5.14
N GLY A 55 -3.15 1.46 -5.55
CA GLY A 55 -3.87 0.49 -6.37
C GLY A 55 -3.72 0.81 -7.86
N VAL A 56 -3.50 -0.21 -8.69
CA VAL A 56 -3.30 -0.02 -10.14
C VAL A 56 -4.19 -0.98 -10.90
N ALA A 57 -5.06 -0.44 -11.76
CA ALA A 57 -5.97 -1.19 -12.62
C ALA A 57 -5.80 -0.75 -14.10
N PRO A 58 -4.72 -1.20 -14.77
CA PRO A 58 -4.34 -0.69 -16.09
C PRO A 58 -5.33 -1.06 -17.20
N GLU A 59 -5.99 -2.21 -17.08
CA GLU A 59 -6.92 -2.73 -18.09
C GLU A 59 -8.27 -3.04 -17.45
N TRP A 60 -8.80 -2.10 -16.66
CA TRP A 60 -10.12 -2.27 -16.06
C TRP A 60 -11.21 -2.34 -17.15
N MET A 61 -12.22 -3.18 -16.92
CA MET A 61 -13.32 -3.36 -17.88
C MET A 61 -14.70 -3.36 -17.23
N SER A 62 -14.79 -3.73 -15.94
CA SER A 62 -16.07 -3.96 -15.28
C SER A 62 -16.31 -2.99 -14.13
N GLU A 63 -17.58 -2.75 -13.82
CA GLU A 63 -18.02 -1.96 -12.66
C GLU A 63 -17.44 -2.48 -11.34
N LYS A 64 -17.14 -3.78 -11.26
CA LYS A 64 -16.45 -4.37 -10.10
C LYS A 64 -15.07 -3.77 -9.86
N ALA A 65 -14.33 -3.43 -10.92
CA ALA A 65 -13.02 -2.80 -10.78
C ALA A 65 -13.13 -1.38 -10.21
N ILE A 66 -14.14 -0.61 -10.65
CA ILE A 66 -14.44 0.72 -10.09
C ILE A 66 -14.86 0.59 -8.63
N ALA A 67 -15.72 -0.38 -8.29
CA ALA A 67 -16.11 -0.64 -6.90
C ALA A 67 -14.90 -0.97 -6.02
N ILE A 68 -13.93 -1.74 -6.54
CA ILE A 68 -12.66 -2.03 -5.87
C ILE A 68 -11.84 -0.76 -5.62
N GLY A 69 -11.67 0.07 -6.66
CA GLY A 69 -11.01 1.36 -6.51
C GLY A 69 -11.70 2.24 -5.46
N CYS A 70 -13.03 2.34 -5.49
CA CYS A 70 -13.79 3.13 -4.54
C CYS A 70 -13.54 2.72 -3.09
N TYR A 71 -13.57 1.41 -2.77
CA TYR A 71 -13.35 0.98 -1.40
C TYR A 71 -11.86 1.06 -1.00
N PHE A 72 -10.91 0.94 -1.94
CA PHE A 72 -9.49 1.24 -1.69
C PHE A 72 -9.27 2.73 -1.38
N ALA A 73 -9.79 3.62 -2.22
CA ALA A 73 -9.68 5.06 -2.04
C ALA A 73 -10.34 5.52 -0.74
N ALA A 74 -11.53 5.01 -0.42
CA ALA A 74 -12.21 5.28 0.85
C ALA A 74 -11.44 4.75 2.07
N SER A 75 -10.60 3.73 1.90
CA SER A 75 -9.71 3.19 2.94
C SER A 75 -8.36 3.90 3.01
N GLY A 76 -8.09 4.88 2.13
CA GLY A 76 -6.84 5.63 2.07
C GLY A 76 -5.76 5.06 1.15
N VAL A 77 -6.14 4.28 0.14
CA VAL A 77 -5.21 3.82 -0.90
C VAL A 77 -5.56 4.54 -2.22
N PRO A 78 -4.73 5.49 -2.68
CA PRO A 78 -4.89 6.10 -3.99
C PRO A 78 -4.84 5.04 -5.09
N CYS A 79 -5.76 5.13 -6.06
CA CYS A 79 -5.86 4.19 -7.15
C CYS A 79 -5.81 4.89 -8.51
N ILE A 80 -5.12 4.27 -9.47
CA ILE A 80 -5.08 4.70 -10.86
C ILE A 80 -5.61 3.63 -11.81
N PHE A 81 -6.42 4.08 -12.76
CA PHE A 81 -7.09 3.28 -13.77
C PHE A 81 -6.55 3.66 -15.15
N GLY A 82 -6.37 2.67 -16.02
CA GLY A 82 -6.05 2.95 -17.42
C GLY A 82 -7.25 3.48 -18.21
N GLY A 83 -7.00 4.12 -19.34
CA GLY A 83 -8.06 4.61 -20.24
C GLY A 83 -8.80 5.85 -19.74
N ASP A 84 -9.95 6.13 -20.35
CA ASP A 84 -10.71 7.35 -20.09
C ASP A 84 -11.57 7.25 -18.82
N SER A 85 -11.69 8.37 -18.11
CA SER A 85 -12.56 8.47 -16.94
C SER A 85 -14.04 8.38 -17.33
N PRO A 86 -14.85 7.52 -16.69
CA PRO A 86 -16.29 7.44 -16.94
C PRO A 86 -17.05 8.70 -16.49
N VAL A 87 -16.40 9.57 -15.70
CA VAL A 87 -16.95 10.83 -15.21
C VAL A 87 -16.24 12.06 -15.77
N GLY A 88 -15.37 11.90 -16.77
CA GLY A 88 -14.51 12.98 -17.29
C GLY A 88 -15.26 14.19 -17.85
N ALA A 89 -16.54 14.04 -18.20
CA ALA A 89 -17.40 15.14 -18.62
C ALA A 89 -17.83 16.07 -17.46
N SER A 90 -17.76 15.60 -16.21
CA SER A 90 -18.18 16.36 -15.02
C SER A 90 -16.98 16.79 -14.20
N LYS A 91 -16.60 18.07 -14.36
CA LYS A 91 -15.48 18.67 -13.59
C LYS A 91 -15.65 18.52 -12.08
N GLU A 92 -16.88 18.65 -11.58
CA GLU A 92 -17.14 18.55 -10.14
C GLU A 92 -16.98 17.12 -9.62
N VAL A 93 -17.48 16.12 -10.37
CA VAL A 93 -17.33 14.71 -9.96
C VAL A 93 -15.87 14.28 -10.04
N THR A 94 -15.15 14.70 -11.09
CA THR A 94 -13.70 14.51 -11.18
C THR A 94 -12.99 15.10 -9.98
N ARG A 95 -13.23 16.38 -9.66
CA ARG A 95 -12.63 17.07 -8.49
C ARG A 95 -12.94 16.39 -7.17
N ILE A 96 -14.16 15.86 -7.01
CA ILE A 96 -14.55 15.11 -5.81
C ILE A 96 -13.71 13.84 -5.68
N MET A 97 -13.61 13.05 -6.75
CA MET A 97 -12.91 11.76 -6.74
C MET A 97 -11.38 11.89 -6.68
N THR A 98 -10.82 12.99 -7.19
CA THR A 98 -9.38 13.25 -7.15
C THR A 98 -8.98 14.00 -5.89
N ASP A 99 -9.50 15.21 -5.68
CA ASP A 99 -8.94 16.16 -4.73
C ASP A 99 -9.63 16.04 -3.37
N VAL A 100 -10.97 16.03 -3.36
CA VAL A 100 -11.75 15.99 -2.12
C VAL A 100 -11.55 14.66 -1.39
N TRP A 101 -11.51 13.56 -2.13
CA TRP A 101 -11.22 12.25 -1.53
C TRP A 101 -9.78 12.16 -1.03
N MET A 102 -8.81 12.75 -1.74
CA MET A 102 -7.42 12.78 -1.28
C MET A 102 -7.29 13.55 0.03
N GLU A 103 -7.94 14.71 0.15
CA GLU A 103 -7.97 15.49 1.39
C GLU A 103 -8.63 14.72 2.54
N ARG A 104 -9.76 14.06 2.27
CA ARG A 104 -10.60 13.45 3.31
C ARG A 104 -10.15 12.07 3.76
N PHE A 105 -9.67 11.26 2.82
CA PHE A 105 -9.38 9.84 3.03
C PHE A 105 -7.91 9.49 2.77
N ARG A 106 -7.12 10.40 2.17
CA ARG A 106 -5.80 10.11 1.59
C ARG A 106 -5.84 9.05 0.49
N GLY A 107 -6.98 8.91 -0.16
CA GLY A 107 -7.17 8.07 -1.32
C GLY A 107 -7.92 8.82 -2.42
N SER A 108 -7.68 8.46 -3.67
CA SER A 108 -8.24 9.12 -4.85
C SER A 108 -8.42 8.13 -5.98
N LEU A 109 -9.20 8.51 -6.99
CA LEU A 109 -9.30 7.77 -8.26
C LEU A 109 -8.77 8.61 -9.41
N ALA A 110 -7.67 8.18 -10.01
CA ALA A 110 -7.09 8.78 -11.21
C ALA A 110 -7.37 7.89 -12.44
N PHE A 111 -7.43 8.51 -13.61
CA PHE A 111 -7.59 7.83 -14.90
C PHE A 111 -6.53 8.38 -15.86
N GLU A 112 -5.72 7.50 -16.44
CA GLU A 112 -4.64 7.88 -17.35
C GLU A 112 -4.46 6.79 -18.42
N PRO A 113 -4.69 7.09 -19.71
CA PRO A 113 -4.54 6.11 -20.79
C PRO A 113 -3.10 5.72 -21.10
N ASP A 114 -2.11 6.55 -20.76
CA ASP A 114 -0.70 6.29 -21.03
C ASP A 114 -0.03 5.48 -19.91
N PRO A 115 0.43 4.23 -20.17
CA PRO A 115 1.07 3.40 -19.15
C PRO A 115 2.32 4.03 -18.52
N GLU A 116 3.08 4.85 -19.25
CA GLU A 116 4.27 5.51 -18.72
C GLU A 116 3.87 6.60 -17.71
N LYS A 117 2.82 7.36 -18.01
CA LYS A 117 2.29 8.35 -17.07
C LYS A 117 1.60 7.72 -15.88
N MET A 118 0.94 6.57 -16.05
CA MET A 118 0.43 5.79 -14.93
C MET A 118 1.55 5.37 -13.98
N LEU A 119 2.66 4.87 -14.54
CA LEU A 119 3.84 4.48 -13.77
C LEU A 119 4.43 5.69 -13.03
N GLN A 120 4.59 6.83 -13.71
CA GLN A 120 5.07 8.06 -13.09
C GLN A 120 4.16 8.51 -11.95
N TRP A 121 2.84 8.49 -12.14
CA TRP A 121 1.87 8.81 -11.10
C TRP A 121 2.00 7.89 -9.89
N CYS A 122 2.25 6.60 -10.10
CA CYS A 122 2.49 5.66 -9.01
C CYS A 122 3.74 6.05 -8.20
N PHE A 123 4.85 6.38 -8.87
CA PHE A 123 6.07 6.83 -8.21
C PHE A 123 5.86 8.12 -7.43
N ASP A 124 5.25 9.13 -8.07
CA ASP A 124 5.00 10.43 -7.43
C ASP A 124 4.11 10.28 -6.18
N THR A 125 3.10 9.42 -6.26
CA THR A 125 2.18 9.17 -5.13
C THR A 125 2.88 8.43 -3.98
N ILE A 126 3.67 7.40 -4.31
CA ILE A 126 4.46 6.67 -3.31
C ILE A 126 5.50 7.60 -2.66
N ASP A 127 6.24 8.37 -3.46
CA ASP A 127 7.26 9.27 -2.95
C ASP A 127 6.67 10.40 -2.09
N ALA A 128 5.52 10.96 -2.47
CA ALA A 128 4.82 11.93 -1.64
C ALA A 128 4.41 11.35 -0.27
N ALA A 129 3.91 10.11 -0.24
CA ALA A 129 3.59 9.42 1.01
C ALA A 129 4.86 9.13 1.85
N ARG A 130 5.96 8.72 1.21
CA ARG A 130 7.26 8.52 1.89
C ARG A 130 7.82 9.81 2.48
N ASP A 131 7.71 10.91 1.75
CA ASP A 131 8.15 12.24 2.20
C ASP A 131 7.28 12.72 3.39
N ALA A 132 5.96 12.47 3.38
CA ALA A 132 5.08 12.76 4.50
C ALA A 132 5.45 11.97 5.78
N LEU A 133 5.91 10.74 5.61
CA LEU A 133 6.47 9.91 6.68
C LEU A 133 7.92 10.26 7.06
N LYS A 134 8.53 11.25 6.40
CA LYS A 134 9.92 11.69 6.61
C LYS A 134 10.93 10.56 6.43
N LEU A 135 10.63 9.63 5.53
CA LEU A 135 11.54 8.54 5.21
C LEU A 135 12.76 9.06 4.45
N ARG A 136 13.87 8.34 4.57
CA ARG A 136 15.07 8.66 3.79
C ARG A 136 14.73 8.58 2.30
N LYS A 137 15.14 9.60 1.54
CA LYS A 137 15.04 9.58 0.08
C LYS A 137 15.83 8.39 -0.45
N TYR A 138 15.24 7.73 -1.44
CA TYR A 138 15.88 6.62 -2.11
C TYR A 138 17.09 7.14 -2.91
N GLU A 139 18.25 6.55 -2.66
CA GLU A 139 19.48 6.84 -3.42
C GLU A 139 19.88 5.56 -4.18
N PRO A 140 19.91 5.56 -5.53
CA PRO A 140 20.32 4.40 -6.31
C PRO A 140 21.69 3.88 -5.87
N GLY A 141 21.77 2.60 -5.53
CA GLY A 141 23.00 1.94 -5.07
C GLY A 141 23.37 2.17 -3.60
N LYS A 142 22.63 3.00 -2.85
CA LYS A 142 22.70 3.07 -1.39
C LYS A 142 21.45 2.47 -0.77
N PHE A 143 21.46 1.15 -0.62
CA PHE A 143 20.54 0.47 0.28
C PHE A 143 20.94 0.90 1.69
N GLY A 144 19.97 1.41 2.47
CA GLY A 144 20.26 1.97 3.78
C GLY A 144 21.13 0.99 4.58
N THR A 145 22.22 1.47 5.19
CA THR A 145 22.87 0.75 6.27
C THR A 145 21.88 0.71 7.44
N GLU A 146 20.91 -0.19 7.42
CA GLU A 146 19.92 -0.25 8.49
C GLU A 146 19.48 -1.67 8.79
N LYS A 147 19.89 -2.08 10.00
CA LYS A 147 19.58 -3.29 10.79
C LYS A 147 19.53 -4.58 9.98
N VAL A 148 20.52 -5.45 10.24
CA VAL A 148 20.48 -6.89 9.92
C VAL A 148 19.04 -7.36 10.04
N LEU A 149 18.43 -7.66 8.90
CA LEU A 149 17.04 -8.08 8.83
C LEU A 149 16.98 -9.45 9.51
N MET A 150 16.62 -9.47 10.78
CA MET A 150 16.50 -10.73 11.51
C MET A 150 15.41 -11.55 10.84
N ASP A 151 15.75 -12.79 10.52
CA ASP A 151 14.82 -13.74 9.95
C ASP A 151 13.64 -14.00 10.91
N MET A 152 12.57 -14.60 10.37
CA MET A 152 11.36 -14.85 11.15
C MET A 152 11.59 -15.80 12.33
N ALA A 153 12.63 -16.63 12.29
CA ALA A 153 12.97 -17.54 13.40
C ALA A 153 13.65 -16.75 14.53
N ALA A 154 14.63 -15.92 14.21
CA ALA A 154 15.32 -15.02 15.13
C ALA A 154 14.37 -14.00 15.79
N ARG A 155 13.36 -13.51 15.05
CA ARG A 155 12.31 -12.64 15.63
C ARG A 155 11.46 -13.38 16.68
N ARG A 156 11.06 -14.62 16.40
CA ARG A 156 10.28 -15.45 17.33
C ARG A 156 11.04 -15.78 18.61
N GLU A 157 12.35 -15.97 18.52
CA GLU A 157 13.20 -16.20 19.70
C GLU A 157 13.29 -14.98 20.62
N ILE A 158 13.33 -13.77 20.05
CA ILE A 158 13.34 -12.52 20.81
C ILE A 158 11.99 -12.28 21.51
N GLU A 159 10.87 -12.57 20.85
CA GLU A 159 9.53 -12.50 21.45
C GLU A 159 9.36 -13.54 22.57
N ALA A 160 9.96 -14.72 22.44
CA ALA A 160 9.96 -15.74 23.50
C ALA A 160 10.82 -15.34 24.71
N GLY A 161 11.87 -14.54 24.50
CA GLY A 161 12.75 -14.03 25.57
C GLY A 161 12.20 -12.81 26.33
N HIS A 162 11.38 -11.98 25.67
CA HIS A 162 10.64 -10.89 26.31
C HIS A 162 9.26 -11.39 26.70
N GLY A 163 9.18 -12.05 27.86
CA GLY A 163 7.99 -12.76 28.35
C GLY A 163 6.67 -12.14 27.88
N ALA A 164 5.93 -12.91 27.08
CA ALA A 164 4.62 -12.54 26.56
C ALA A 164 3.76 -11.95 27.69
N VAL A 165 3.44 -10.67 27.60
CA VAL A 165 2.43 -10.07 28.48
C VAL A 165 1.09 -10.56 27.94
N PRO A 166 0.36 -11.40 28.68
CA PRO A 166 -0.90 -11.93 28.18
C PRO A 166 -1.88 -10.78 28.00
N HIS A 167 -2.55 -10.77 26.84
CA HIS A 167 -3.67 -9.90 26.54
C HIS A 167 -4.69 -9.99 27.68
N LYS A 168 -4.87 -8.92 28.47
CA LYS A 168 -5.98 -8.83 29.43
C LYS A 168 -7.27 -8.82 28.62
N GLY A 169 -7.93 -9.97 28.57
CA GLY A 169 -9.26 -10.09 27.99
C GLY A 169 -10.19 -9.07 28.61
N VAL A 170 -10.97 -8.40 27.76
CA VAL A 170 -12.14 -7.64 28.20
C VAL A 170 -13.18 -8.68 28.61
N GLY A 171 -13.18 -9.01 29.88
CA GLY A 171 -14.09 -9.97 30.48
C GLY A 171 -14.10 -9.75 31.97
N ASP A 172 -15.25 -9.29 32.44
CA ASP A 172 -15.69 -9.21 33.84
C ASP A 172 -15.30 -7.94 34.63
N ASN A 173 -16.27 -7.04 34.76
CA ASN A 173 -16.63 -6.48 36.05
C ASN A 173 -18.01 -5.82 35.97
N SER A 174 -18.97 -6.50 36.63
CA SER A 174 -20.21 -6.01 37.26
C SER A 174 -21.25 -5.27 36.41
#